data_AF-A0A522LGA3-F1
#
_entry.id   AF-A0A522LGA3-F1
#
_cell.length_a   1.000
_cell.length_b   1.000
_cell.length_c   1.000
_cell.angle_alpha   90.00
_cell.angle_beta   90.00
_cell.angle_gamma   90.00
#
_symmetry.space_group_name_H-M   'P 1'
#
loop_
_entity.id
_entity.type
_entity.pdbx_description
1 polymer ?
#
loop_
_entity_poly.entity_id
_entity_poly.type
_entity_poly.pdbx_seq_one_letter_code
_entity_poly.pdbx_strand_id
1 'polypeptide(L)'
;MATPPVNRRHHAVSLQQAAQESPTLARLTELARDSAERLEAVQPLIPEALRSAVKPGPIDATTWCLLVQSNAAAAKLRQLLPALAAHLRSQGWEISAVRLKVQINREP
;
A
#
# COMPACT_ATOMS: atom_id res chain seq x y z
N MET A 1 -11.03 31.25 -23.32
CA MET A 1 -10.53 31.16 -21.93
C MET A 1 -11.57 30.44 -21.10
N ALA A 2 -11.39 29.13 -20.89
CA ALA A 2 -12.18 28.32 -19.95
C ALA A 2 -11.34 27.07 -19.60
N THR A 3 -10.94 26.98 -18.34
CA THR A 3 -10.12 25.93 -17.74
C THR A 3 -10.80 24.55 -17.80
N PRO A 4 -10.11 23.47 -18.22
CA PRO A 4 -10.64 22.12 -18.09
C PRO A 4 -10.58 21.64 -16.62
N PRO A 5 -11.59 20.91 -16.13
CA PRO A 5 -11.60 20.38 -14.78
C PRO A 5 -10.57 19.26 -14.64
N VAL A 6 -9.64 19.41 -13.68
CA VAL A 6 -8.72 18.36 -13.24
C VAL A 6 -9.51 17.24 -12.56
N ASN A 7 -9.99 16.31 -13.37
CA ASN A 7 -10.57 15.06 -12.91
C ASN A 7 -9.44 14.24 -12.29
N ARG A 8 -9.23 14.39 -10.97
CA ARG A 8 -8.38 13.51 -10.15
C ARG A 8 -9.03 12.13 -10.06
N ARG A 9 -9.07 11.44 -11.19
CA ARG A 9 -9.24 9.98 -11.20
C ARG A 9 -7.94 9.46 -10.63
N HIS A 10 -8.00 9.00 -9.38
CA HIS A 10 -6.95 8.21 -8.77
C HIS A 10 -6.78 6.93 -9.61
N HIS A 11 -6.06 7.06 -10.72
CA HIS A 11 -5.54 5.94 -11.46
C HIS A 11 -4.60 5.26 -10.46
N ALA A 12 -5.00 4.09 -9.98
CA ALA A 12 -4.07 3.13 -9.44
C ALA A 12 -3.18 2.74 -10.64
N VAL A 13 -2.25 3.62 -11.00
CA VAL A 13 -1.15 3.28 -11.89
C VAL A 13 -0.36 2.26 -11.09
N SER A 14 -0.56 0.99 -11.44
CA SER A 14 0.31 -0.09 -11.01
C SER A 14 1.74 0.37 -11.26
N LEU A 15 2.55 0.41 -10.20
CA LEU A 15 3.90 0.97 -10.17
C LEU A 15 4.79 0.42 -11.31
N GLN A 16 4.50 -0.77 -11.82
CA GLN A 16 5.14 -1.37 -13.00
C GLN A 16 4.98 -0.57 -14.31
N GLN A 17 3.88 0.16 -14.49
CA GLN A 17 3.60 0.90 -15.72
C GLN A 17 4.24 2.28 -15.73
N ALA A 18 4.39 2.90 -14.54
CA ALA A 18 5.25 4.06 -14.40
C ALA A 18 6.70 3.67 -14.69
N ALA A 19 7.10 2.42 -14.33
CA ALA A 19 8.32 1.63 -14.60
C ALA A 19 9.31 2.06 -15.70
N GLN A 20 8.77 2.45 -16.86
CA GLN A 20 9.47 2.40 -18.14
C GLN A 20 9.99 3.76 -18.66
N GLU A 21 9.63 4.91 -18.07
CA GLU A 21 9.80 6.21 -18.76
C GLU A 21 10.82 7.20 -18.17
N SER A 22 11.58 6.90 -17.10
CA SER A 22 12.42 7.89 -16.39
C SER A 22 13.42 7.33 -15.36
N PRO A 23 14.62 7.92 -15.18
CA PRO A 23 15.57 7.57 -14.10
C PRO A 23 15.01 7.73 -12.67
N THR A 24 13.89 8.45 -12.50
CA THR A 24 13.04 8.47 -11.29
C THR A 24 12.53 7.07 -10.90
N LEU A 25 12.51 6.13 -11.84
CA LEU A 25 11.91 4.80 -11.70
C LEU A 25 12.81 3.76 -11.09
N ALA A 26 14.13 3.94 -11.21
CA ALA A 26 15.07 3.13 -10.43
C ALA A 26 14.78 3.32 -8.94
N ARG A 27 14.63 4.58 -8.50
CA ARG A 27 14.24 4.92 -7.12
C ARG A 27 12.84 4.42 -6.76
N LEU A 28 11.88 4.45 -7.67
CA LEU A 28 10.54 3.89 -7.43
C LEU A 28 10.56 2.36 -7.32
N THR A 29 11.45 1.69 -8.03
CA THR A 29 11.63 0.23 -7.97
C THR A 29 12.28 -0.17 -6.64
N GLU A 30 13.27 0.59 -6.16
CA GLU A 30 13.81 0.42 -4.81
C GLU A 30 12.73 0.62 -3.75
N LEU A 31 11.92 1.68 -3.86
CA LEU A 31 10.79 1.92 -2.94
C LEU A 31 9.71 0.83 -3.03
N ALA A 32 9.46 0.28 -4.22
CA ALA A 32 8.50 -0.81 -4.41
C ALA A 32 9.01 -2.12 -3.79
N ARG A 33 10.30 -2.41 -3.93
CA ARG A 33 10.95 -3.56 -3.28
C ARG A 33 10.93 -3.41 -1.77
N ASP A 34 11.27 -2.24 -1.26
CA ASP A 34 11.22 -1.92 0.17
C ASP A 34 9.79 -2.12 0.75
N SER A 35 8.76 -1.67 0.03
CA SER A 35 7.36 -1.91 0.42
C SER A 35 6.98 -3.39 0.37
N ALA A 36 7.50 -4.15 -0.60
CA ALA A 36 7.28 -5.59 -0.68
C ALA A 36 7.94 -6.32 0.49
N GLU A 37 9.19 -5.99 0.84
CA GLU A 37 9.90 -6.57 1.97
C GLU A 37 9.20 -6.26 3.31
N ARG A 38 8.71 -5.03 3.49
CA ARG A 38 7.86 -4.69 4.65
C ARG A 38 6.58 -5.51 4.70
N LEU A 39 5.95 -5.76 3.54
CA LEU A 39 4.77 -6.62 3.46
C LEU A 39 5.11 -8.05 3.85
N GLU A 40 6.20 -8.61 3.33
CA GLU A 40 6.66 -9.96 3.71
C GLU A 40 6.94 -10.07 5.21
N ALA A 41 7.58 -9.06 5.81
CA ALA A 41 7.82 -9.04 7.25
C ALA A 41 6.52 -9.10 8.06
N VAL A 42 5.43 -8.50 7.59
CA VAL A 42 4.14 -8.53 8.28
C VAL A 42 3.16 -9.59 7.79
N GLN A 43 3.44 -10.28 6.68
CA GLN A 43 2.66 -11.43 6.20
C GLN A 43 2.37 -12.48 7.28
N PRO A 44 3.29 -12.84 8.20
CA PRO A 44 2.98 -13.79 9.27
C PRO A 44 1.92 -13.27 10.26
N LEU A 45 1.77 -11.95 10.42
CA LEU A 45 0.72 -11.34 11.23
C LEU A 45 -0.61 -11.22 10.47
N ILE A 46 -0.58 -11.32 9.14
CA ILE A 46 -1.77 -11.27 8.30
C ILE A 46 -2.33 -12.69 8.13
N PRO A 47 -3.62 -12.91 8.43
CA PRO A 47 -4.28 -14.19 8.19
C PRO A 47 -4.17 -14.59 6.71
N GLU A 48 -3.90 -15.87 6.44
CA GLU A 48 -3.69 -16.39 5.07
C GLU A 48 -4.83 -16.04 4.11
N ALA A 49 -6.07 -16.17 4.56
CA ALA A 49 -7.27 -15.81 3.79
C ALA A 49 -7.30 -14.32 3.35
N LEU A 50 -6.56 -13.44 4.02
CA LEU A 50 -6.47 -12.02 3.68
C LEU A 50 -5.21 -11.68 2.88
N ARG A 51 -4.19 -12.54 2.82
CA ARG A 51 -2.92 -12.24 2.14
C ARG A 51 -3.13 -11.89 0.67
N SER A 52 -3.98 -12.63 -0.04
CA SER A 52 -4.32 -12.33 -1.45
C SER A 52 -5.14 -11.04 -1.61
N ALA A 53 -5.91 -10.65 -0.58
CA ALA A 53 -6.71 -9.43 -0.60
C ALA A 53 -5.90 -8.17 -0.25
N VAL A 54 -4.65 -8.29 0.20
CA VAL A 54 -3.79 -7.19 0.65
C VAL A 54 -2.63 -7.02 -0.30
N LYS A 55 -2.37 -5.78 -0.74
CA LYS A 55 -1.26 -5.42 -1.62
C LYS A 55 -0.40 -4.34 -0.97
N PRO A 56 0.93 -4.37 -1.20
CA PRO A 56 1.81 -3.34 -0.70
C PRO A 56 1.46 -2.02 -1.40
N GLY A 57 1.25 -0.96 -0.63
CA GLY A 57 1.02 0.37 -1.16
C GLY A 57 2.27 1.25 -1.07
N PRO A 58 2.15 2.50 -1.51
CA PRO A 58 3.25 3.46 -1.41
C PRO A 58 3.63 3.72 0.05
N ILE A 59 4.93 3.97 0.27
CA ILE A 59 5.48 4.44 1.54
C ILE A 59 5.70 5.95 1.42
N ASP A 60 5.01 6.71 2.26
CA ASP A 60 5.12 8.16 2.37
C ASP A 60 5.93 8.51 3.63
N ALA A 61 7.26 8.60 3.50
CA ALA A 61 8.20 8.85 4.60
C ALA A 61 8.02 7.89 5.79
N THR A 62 7.25 8.28 6.82
CA THR A 62 6.97 7.48 8.02
C THR A 62 5.58 6.84 8.00
N THR A 63 4.81 7.01 6.93
CA THR A 63 3.47 6.43 6.78
C THR A 63 3.50 5.34 5.71
N TRP A 64 3.02 4.15 6.06
CA TRP A 64 2.89 3.05 5.10
C TRP A 64 1.44 2.85 4.69
N CYS A 65 1.15 2.83 3.40
CA CYS A 65 -0.19 2.59 2.89
C CYS A 65 -0.34 1.14 2.44
N LEU A 66 -1.44 0.49 2.81
CA LEU A 66 -1.82 -0.86 2.39
C LEU A 66 -3.09 -0.79 1.55
N LEU A 67 -3.06 -1.45 0.40
CA LEU A 67 -4.22 -1.54 -0.49
C LEU A 67 -4.97 -2.83 -0.18
N VAL A 68 -6.28 -2.75 0.04
CA VAL A 68 -7.11 -3.92 0.38
C VAL A 68 -8.29 -4.04 -0.57
N GLN A 69 -8.54 -5.23 -1.09
CA GLN A 69 -9.56 -5.49 -2.11
C GLN A 69 -10.98 -5.70 -1.55
N SER A 70 -11.15 -5.73 -0.22
CA SER A 70 -12.45 -5.95 0.43
C SER A 70 -12.61 -5.14 1.72
N ASN A 71 -13.82 -4.62 1.97
CA ASN A 71 -14.14 -3.90 3.20
C ASN A 71 -14.04 -4.79 4.45
N ALA A 72 -14.45 -6.06 4.36
CA ALA A 72 -14.35 -7.01 5.46
C ALA A 72 -12.89 -7.29 5.83
N ALA A 73 -12.05 -7.52 4.82
CA ALA A 73 -10.61 -7.66 4.99
C ALA A 73 -10.00 -6.39 5.60
N ALA A 74 -10.40 -5.21 5.11
CA ALA A 74 -9.91 -3.94 5.62
C ALA A 74 -10.34 -3.66 7.07
N ALA A 75 -11.55 -4.04 7.48
CA ALA A 75 -12.00 -3.93 8.86
C ALA A 75 -11.16 -4.81 9.79
N LYS A 76 -10.89 -6.06 9.38
CA LYS A 76 -10.03 -6.98 10.13
C LYS A 76 -8.58 -6.47 10.20
N LEU A 77 -8.04 -5.98 9.08
CA LEU A 77 -6.71 -5.37 9.07
C LEU A 77 -6.65 -4.09 9.93
N ARG A 78 -7.71 -3.28 9.97
CA ARG A 78 -7.79 -2.09 10.84
C ARG A 78 -7.56 -2.43 12.30
N GLN A 79 -8.10 -3.57 12.75
CA GLN A 79 -7.88 -4.06 14.12
C GLN A 79 -6.42 -4.52 14.34
N LEU A 80 -5.75 -4.99 13.29
CA LEU A 80 -4.35 -5.43 13.33
C LEU A 80 -3.33 -4.31 13.09
N LEU A 81 -3.75 -3.13 12.59
CA LEU A 81 -2.86 -1.99 12.33
C LEU A 81 -1.89 -1.63 13.47
N PRO A 82 -2.34 -1.49 14.74
CA PRO A 82 -1.41 -1.17 15.82
C PRO A 82 -0.37 -2.28 16.03
N ALA A 83 -0.75 -3.55 15.86
CA ALA A 83 0.16 -4.69 15.96
C ALA A 83 1.15 -4.71 14.78
N LEU A 84 0.68 -4.44 13.56
CA LEU A 84 1.53 -4.34 12.36
C LEU A 84 2.57 -3.21 12.50
N ALA A 85 2.13 -2.02 12.93
CA ALA A 85 3.02 -0.88 13.15
C ALA A 85 4.05 -1.17 14.25
N ALA A 86 3.63 -1.78 15.37
CA ALA A 86 4.53 -2.17 16.45
C ALA A 86 5.56 -3.23 15.99
N HIS A 87 5.14 -4.19 15.18
CA HIS A 87 6.02 -5.21 14.63
C HIS A 87 7.06 -4.61 13.68
N LEU A 88 6.64 -3.76 12.75
CA LEU A 88 7.54 -3.05 11.83
C LEU A 88 8.57 -2.22 12.61
N ARG A 89 8.14 -1.49 13.64
CA ARG A 89 9.04 -0.74 14.51
C ARG A 89 10.02 -1.65 15.28
N SER A 90 9.56 -2.82 15.71
CA SER A 90 10.41 -3.82 16.37
C SER A 90 11.42 -4.47 15.42
N GLN A 91 11.13 -4.48 14.11
CA GLN A 91 12.03 -4.92 13.05
C GLN A 91 13.01 -3.82 12.59
N GLY A 92 12.95 -2.63 13.18
CA GLY A 92 13.85 -1.50 12.86
C GLY A 92 13.29 -0.54 11.80
N TRP A 93 12.05 -0.71 11.34
CA TRP A 93 11.42 0.20 10.40
C TRP A 93 10.77 1.38 11.11
N GLU A 94 11.18 2.61 10.76
CA GLU A 94 10.59 3.83 11.30
C GLU A 94 9.23 4.14 10.66
N ILE A 95 8.17 3.54 11.19
CA ILE A 95 6.78 3.80 10.78
C ILE A 95 6.01 4.45 11.93
N SER A 96 5.42 5.62 11.64
CA SER A 96 4.53 6.36 12.54
C SER A 96 3.07 5.97 12.38
N ALA A 97 2.64 5.63 11.15
CA ALA A 97 1.25 5.27 10.87
C ALA A 97 1.13 4.27 9.73
N VAL A 98 0.16 3.36 9.84
CA VAL A 98 -0.22 2.46 8.74
C VAL A 98 -1.63 2.83 8.27
N ARG A 99 -1.76 3.23 7.01
CA ARG A 99 -3.02 3.60 6.37
C ARG A 99 -3.55 2.44 5.54
N LEU A 100 -4.87 2.28 5.51
CA LEU A 100 -5.54 1.30 4.66
C LEU A 100 -6.40 2.01 3.62
N LYS A 101 -6.21 1.67 2.35
CA LYS A 101 -7.03 2.12 1.23
C LYS A 101 -7.79 0.93 0.66
N VAL A 102 -9.10 0.96 0.80
CA VAL A 102 -9.96 -0.08 0.24
C VAL A 102 -10.20 0.19 -1.23
N GLN A 103 -9.73 -0.70 -2.10
CA GLN A 103 -10.06 -0.72 -3.51
C GLN A 103 -11.27 -1.64 -3.66
N ILE A 104 -12.46 -1.04 -3.51
CA ILE A 104 -13.69 -1.75 -3.80
C ILE A 104 -13.76 -1.85 -5.32
N ASN A 105 -13.29 -2.98 -5.89
CA ASN A 105 -13.53 -3.27 -7.30
C ASN A 105 -15.04 -3.44 -7.44
N ARG A 106 -15.72 -2.38 -7.90
CA ARG A 106 -17.11 -2.49 -8.32
C ARG A 106 -17.08 -3.16 -9.69
N GLU A 107 -17.10 -4.49 -9.71
CA GLU A 107 -17.54 -5.22 -10.89
C GLU A 107 -19.05 -5.53 -10.73
N PRO A 108 -19.91 -5.10 -11.67
CA PRO A 108 -21.29 -5.57 -11.77
C PRO A 108 -21.38 -6.96 -12.43
#